data_AF-A0AA38U7G6-F1
#
_entry.id   AF-A0AA38U7G6-F1
#
_cell.length_a   1.000
_cell.length_b   1.000
_cell.length_c   1.000
_cell.angle_alpha   90.00
_cell.angle_beta   90.00
_cell.angle_gamma   90.00
#
_symmetry.space_group_name_H-M   'P 1'
#
loop_
_entity.id
_entity.type
_entity.pdbx_description
1 polymer ?
#
loop_
_entity_poly.entity_id
_entity_poly.type
_entity_poly.pdbx_seq_one_letter_code
_entity_poly.pdbx_strand_id
1 'polypeptide(L)'
;ILKDATNFFSTNSASIATVIPAMDAIDEAFATGIVDHDVVSAPVWHALSLGKRTMNKYYELTDDSYVYRMAIILHPSLKLEYFIKANWPQQWIDTAVQVTRETWERTFKPSQPTNEPVPSQDLPVRRFDIF
;
A
#
# COMPACT_ATOMS: atom_id res chain seq x y z
N ILE A 1 -13.74 16.15 -1.26
CA ILE A 1 -13.05 14.93 -0.77
C ILE A 1 -13.57 13.64 -1.41
N LEU A 2 -14.80 13.17 -1.13
CA LEU A 2 -15.27 11.88 -1.67
C LEU A 2 -15.32 11.83 -3.20
N LYS A 3 -15.87 12.87 -3.83
CA LYS A 3 -15.87 13.02 -5.30
C LYS A 3 -14.45 12.97 -5.89
N ASP A 4 -13.50 13.62 -5.23
CA ASP A 4 -12.11 13.70 -5.70
C ASP A 4 -11.44 12.33 -5.61
N ALA A 5 -11.66 11.61 -4.50
CA ALA A 5 -11.22 10.23 -4.35
C ALA A 5 -11.82 9.31 -5.41
N THR A 6 -13.15 9.39 -5.64
CA THR A 6 -13.81 8.61 -6.69
C THR A 6 -13.22 8.89 -8.07
N ASN A 7 -13.03 10.16 -8.42
CA ASN A 7 -12.44 10.53 -9.70
C ASN A 7 -11.02 10.00 -9.83
N PHE A 8 -10.20 10.14 -8.77
CA PHE A 8 -8.82 9.65 -8.75
C PHE A 8 -8.75 8.12 -8.96
N PHE A 9 -9.53 7.33 -8.20
CA PHE A 9 -9.56 5.87 -8.34
C PHE A 9 -10.24 5.37 -9.62
N SER A 10 -10.95 6.26 -10.35
CA SER A 10 -11.48 5.96 -11.68
C SER A 10 -10.45 6.16 -12.79
N THR A 11 -9.24 6.64 -12.47
CA THR A 11 -8.14 6.79 -13.44
C THR A 11 -7.23 5.57 -13.48
N ASN A 12 -6.51 5.38 -14.59
CA ASN A 12 -5.49 4.33 -14.73
C ASN A 12 -4.21 4.61 -13.92
N SER A 13 -4.07 5.78 -13.31
CA SER A 13 -2.90 6.14 -12.49
C SER A 13 -3.05 5.80 -11.01
N ALA A 14 -4.25 5.38 -10.58
CA ALA A 14 -4.45 4.93 -9.21
C ALA A 14 -3.69 3.62 -8.97
N SER A 15 -2.96 3.56 -7.86
CA SER A 15 -2.18 2.37 -7.48
C SER A 15 -2.56 1.91 -6.08
N ILE A 16 -2.24 0.66 -5.75
CA ILE A 16 -2.50 0.12 -4.41
C ILE A 16 -1.84 0.98 -3.32
N ALA A 17 -0.68 1.57 -3.59
CA ALA A 17 0.04 2.46 -2.67
C ALA A 17 -0.74 3.74 -2.32
N THR A 18 -1.73 4.12 -3.13
CA THR A 18 -2.52 5.34 -2.93
C THR A 18 -3.82 5.10 -2.16
N VAL A 19 -4.17 3.85 -1.89
CA VAL A 19 -5.40 3.48 -1.17
C VAL A 19 -5.40 4.01 0.27
N ILE A 20 -4.41 3.63 1.08
CA ILE A 20 -4.31 4.10 2.48
C ILE A 20 -4.18 5.64 2.55
N PRO A 21 -3.32 6.32 1.75
CA PRO A 21 -3.29 7.78 1.73
C PRO A 21 -4.63 8.45 1.43
N ALA A 22 -5.41 7.90 0.48
CA ALA A 22 -6.72 8.44 0.18
C ALA A 22 -7.73 8.17 1.31
N MET A 23 -7.64 6.99 1.95
CA MET A 23 -8.47 6.67 3.11
C MET A 23 -8.16 7.63 4.27
N ASP A 24 -6.89 7.89 4.58
CA ASP A 24 -6.46 8.80 5.65
C ASP A 24 -7.00 10.22 5.39
N ALA A 25 -6.94 10.71 4.14
CA ALA A 25 -7.47 12.01 3.78
C ALA A 25 -9.01 12.11 3.91
N ILE A 26 -9.75 11.04 3.59
CA ILE A 26 -11.21 11.00 3.79
C ILE A 26 -11.54 10.95 5.28
N ASP A 27 -10.78 10.15 6.04
CA ASP A 27 -10.96 9.93 7.46
C ASP A 27 -10.73 11.20 8.28
N GLU A 28 -9.68 11.96 7.94
CA GLU A 28 -9.37 13.28 8.49
C GLU A 28 -10.47 14.29 8.17
N ALA A 29 -10.96 14.32 6.92
CA ALA A 29 -12.04 15.22 6.52
C ALA A 29 -13.35 14.91 7.28
N PHE A 30 -13.67 13.63 7.50
CA PHE A 30 -14.82 13.23 8.31
C PHE A 30 -14.65 13.58 9.78
N ALA A 31 -13.48 13.32 10.35
CA ALA A 31 -13.19 13.66 11.75
C ALA A 31 -13.31 15.17 11.99
N THR A 32 -12.75 15.98 11.11
CA THR A 32 -12.83 17.45 11.17
C THR A 32 -14.28 17.92 11.13
N GLY A 33 -15.08 17.41 10.17
CA GLY A 33 -16.50 17.78 10.06
C GLY A 33 -17.37 17.31 11.23
N ILE A 34 -16.99 16.24 11.94
CA ILE A 34 -17.71 15.76 13.14
C ILE A 34 -17.40 16.65 14.36
N VAL A 35 -16.15 17.12 14.49
CA VAL A 35 -15.71 17.98 15.60
C VAL A 35 -16.36 19.37 15.51
N ASP A 36 -16.57 19.90 14.31
CA ASP A 36 -17.26 21.17 14.06
C ASP A 36 -18.80 21.06 14.16
N HIS A 37 -19.30 20.44 15.25
CA HIS A 37 -20.71 20.14 15.46
C HIS A 37 -21.62 21.38 15.37
N ASP A 38 -21.11 22.58 15.70
CA ASP A 38 -21.87 23.83 15.66
C ASP A 38 -22.01 24.41 14.23
N VAL A 39 -21.28 23.88 13.26
CA VAL A 39 -21.25 24.35 11.86
C VAL A 39 -22.04 23.43 10.93
N VAL A 40 -22.15 22.13 11.24
CA VAL A 40 -22.87 21.15 10.42
C VAL A 40 -24.28 20.86 10.93
N SER A 41 -25.23 20.76 10.01
CA SER A 41 -26.61 20.36 10.33
C SER A 41 -26.68 18.89 10.79
N ALA A 42 -27.68 18.57 11.61
CA ALA A 42 -27.86 17.21 12.15
C ALA A 42 -27.85 16.09 11.07
N PRO A 43 -28.50 16.25 9.90
CA PRO A 43 -28.42 15.23 8.84
C PRO A 43 -27.00 15.02 8.31
N VAL A 44 -26.21 16.09 8.16
CA VAL A 44 -24.83 16.01 7.68
C VAL A 44 -23.96 15.33 8.73
N TRP A 45 -24.13 15.67 10.01
CA TRP A 45 -23.41 15.02 11.10
C TRP A 45 -23.69 13.51 11.17
N HIS A 46 -24.95 13.10 11.01
CA HIS A 46 -25.30 11.68 10.95
C HIS A 46 -24.67 10.98 9.74
N ALA A 47 -24.66 11.63 8.58
CA ALA A 47 -24.02 11.09 7.38
C ALA A 47 -22.49 10.92 7.56
N LEU A 48 -21.82 11.92 8.15
CA LEU A 48 -20.39 11.84 8.47
C LEU A 48 -20.09 10.73 9.47
N SER A 49 -20.91 10.61 10.52
CA SER A 49 -20.78 9.55 11.53
C SER A 49 -20.95 8.16 10.93
N LEU A 50 -21.90 7.98 10.00
CA LEU A 50 -22.07 6.73 9.28
C LEU A 50 -20.88 6.45 8.35
N GLY A 51 -20.43 7.47 7.61
CA GLY A 51 -19.25 7.40 6.75
C GLY A 51 -18.00 6.98 7.53
N LYS A 52 -17.77 7.55 8.72
CA LYS A 52 -16.67 7.18 9.61
C LYS A 52 -16.72 5.72 10.06
N ARG A 53 -17.90 5.21 10.43
CA ARG A 53 -18.07 3.78 10.76
C ARG A 53 -17.77 2.87 9.57
N THR A 54 -18.21 3.28 8.38
CA THR A 54 -17.89 2.55 7.15
C THR A 54 -16.38 2.58 6.88
N MET A 55 -15.70 3.71 7.05
CA MET A 55 -14.25 3.83 6.90
C MET A 55 -13.50 2.88 7.85
N ASN A 56 -13.87 2.85 9.13
CA ASN A 56 -13.24 1.94 10.11
C ASN A 56 -13.32 0.48 9.67
N LYS A 57 -14.48 0.04 9.15
CA LYS A 57 -14.63 -1.31 8.60
C LYS A 57 -13.67 -1.59 7.45
N TYR A 58 -13.45 -0.61 6.56
CA TYR A 58 -12.50 -0.79 5.46
C TYR A 58 -11.05 -0.76 5.96
N TYR A 59 -10.72 0.02 7.00
CA TYR A 59 -9.40 -0.03 7.63
C TYR A 59 -9.09 -1.43 8.18
N GLU A 60 -10.04 -2.04 8.89
CA GLU A 60 -9.91 -3.43 9.37
C GLU A 60 -9.59 -4.39 8.21
N LEU A 61 -10.34 -4.30 7.10
CA LEU A 61 -10.08 -5.14 5.91
C LEU A 61 -8.74 -4.86 5.23
N THR A 62 -8.23 -3.62 5.27
CA THR A 62 -6.90 -3.32 4.74
C THR A 62 -5.78 -3.80 5.65
N ASP A 63 -6.01 -3.87 6.96
CA ASP A 63 -5.05 -4.38 7.94
C ASP A 63 -4.82 -5.89 7.79
N ASP A 64 -5.85 -6.63 7.37
CA ASP A 64 -5.78 -8.06 7.05
C ASP A 64 -4.80 -8.40 5.92
N SER A 65 -4.33 -7.41 5.15
CA SER A 65 -3.41 -7.61 4.04
C SER A 65 -2.22 -6.66 4.08
N TYR A 66 -1.02 -7.23 4.26
CA TYR A 66 0.24 -6.49 4.19
C TYR A 66 0.51 -5.83 2.83
N VAL A 67 -0.21 -6.22 1.77
CA VAL A 67 0.00 -5.72 0.40
C VAL A 67 -0.11 -4.19 0.33
N TYR A 68 -1.06 -3.59 1.06
CA TYR A 68 -1.22 -2.13 1.06
C TYR A 68 -0.01 -1.41 1.65
N ARG A 69 0.49 -1.90 2.80
CA ARG A 69 1.68 -1.34 3.47
C ARG A 69 2.94 -1.56 2.64
N MET A 70 3.11 -2.76 2.09
CA MET A 70 4.22 -3.08 1.19
C MET A 70 4.24 -2.18 -0.05
N ALA A 71 3.07 -1.95 -0.67
CA ALA A 71 2.96 -1.09 -1.84
C ALA A 71 3.44 0.34 -1.54
N ILE A 72 3.11 0.88 -0.37
CA ILE A 72 3.58 2.20 0.08
C ILE A 72 5.09 2.21 0.29
N ILE A 73 5.65 1.18 0.96
CA ILE A 73 7.10 1.05 1.19
C ILE A 73 7.88 1.04 -0.13
N LEU A 74 7.38 0.30 -1.12
CA LEU A 74 8.00 0.16 -2.43
C LEU A 74 7.76 1.37 -3.35
N HIS A 75 6.85 2.27 -2.98
CA HIS A 75 6.54 3.45 -3.79
C HIS A 75 7.63 4.52 -3.66
N PRO A 76 8.25 4.99 -4.76
CA PRO A 76 9.46 5.82 -4.73
C PRO A 76 9.28 7.17 -4.01
N SER A 77 8.08 7.73 -4.06
CA SER A 77 7.76 9.04 -3.44
C SER A 77 7.16 8.95 -2.04
N LEU A 78 6.75 7.76 -1.58
CA LEU A 78 6.10 7.60 -0.25
C LEU A 78 7.08 6.97 0.74
N LYS A 79 7.48 5.72 0.48
CA LYS A 79 8.43 4.96 1.30
C LYS A 79 8.01 4.98 2.79
N LEU A 80 8.99 4.94 3.68
CA LEU A 80 8.78 5.00 5.13
C LEU A 80 8.38 6.40 5.61
N GLU A 81 8.72 7.44 4.85
CA GLU A 81 8.43 8.83 5.20
C GLU A 81 6.93 9.08 5.33
N TYR A 82 6.12 8.40 4.52
CA TYR A 82 4.66 8.44 4.63
C TYR A 82 4.17 8.07 6.03
N PHE A 83 4.59 6.91 6.56
CA PHE A 83 4.09 6.43 7.85
C PHE A 83 4.52 7.33 9.02
N ILE A 84 5.72 7.91 8.92
CA ILE A 84 6.22 8.88 9.90
C ILE A 84 5.33 10.14 9.88
N LYS A 85 5.03 10.68 8.70
CA LYS A 85 4.14 11.86 8.56
C LYS A 85 2.70 11.57 8.98
N ALA A 86 2.21 10.36 8.72
CA ALA A 86 0.91 9.88 9.18
C ALA A 86 0.89 9.52 10.68
N ASN A 87 1.99 9.73 11.40
CA ASN A 87 2.13 9.48 12.83
C ASN A 87 1.77 8.04 13.24
N TRP A 88 2.15 7.07 12.40
CA TRP A 88 1.95 5.66 12.71
C TRP A 88 2.84 5.21 13.88
N PRO A 89 2.37 4.29 14.74
CA PRO A 89 3.20 3.69 15.78
C PRO A 89 4.45 3.03 15.18
N GLN A 90 5.61 3.26 15.78
CA GLN A 90 6.89 2.72 15.30
C GLN A 90 6.83 1.19 15.11
N GLN A 91 6.21 0.48 16.05
CA GLN A 91 5.98 -0.98 15.97
C GLN A 91 5.26 -1.42 14.67
N TRP A 92 4.33 -0.62 14.15
CA TRP A 92 3.60 -0.93 12.92
C TRP A 92 4.48 -0.70 11.68
N ILE A 93 5.31 0.34 11.71
CA ILE A 93 6.30 0.62 10.67
C ILE A 93 7.31 -0.52 10.60
N ASP A 94 7.83 -0.95 11.75
CA ASP A 94 8.81 -2.04 11.85
C ASP A 94 8.22 -3.36 11.34
N THR A 95 6.97 -3.67 11.73
CA THR A 95 6.23 -4.85 11.24
C THR A 95 6.07 -4.82 9.71
N ALA A 96 5.69 -3.67 9.14
CA ALA A 96 5.55 -3.51 7.70
C ALA A 96 6.89 -3.70 6.95
N VAL A 97 7.98 -3.14 7.49
CA VAL A 97 9.33 -3.32 6.93
C VAL A 97 9.76 -4.78 6.97
N GLN A 98 9.54 -5.44 8.10
CA GLN A 98 9.87 -6.86 8.28
C GLN A 98 9.15 -7.72 7.26
N VAL A 99 7.81 -7.62 7.17
CA VAL A 99 7.02 -8.42 6.22
C VAL A 99 7.42 -8.13 4.77
N THR A 100 7.72 -6.88 4.44
CA THR A 100 8.19 -6.50 3.09
C THR A 100 9.51 -7.19 2.77
N ARG A 101 10.47 -7.18 3.70
CA ARG A 101 11.77 -7.83 3.54
C ARG A 101 11.63 -9.34 3.42
N GLU A 102 10.90 -9.98 4.33
CA GLU A 102 10.67 -11.42 4.32
C GLU A 102 10.00 -11.87 3.02
N THR A 103 9.03 -11.11 2.52
CA THR A 103 8.38 -11.40 1.24
C THR A 103 9.36 -11.26 0.07
N TRP A 104 10.20 -10.23 0.07
CA TRP A 104 11.25 -10.09 -0.93
C TRP A 104 12.24 -11.26 -0.91
N GLU A 105 12.72 -11.63 0.29
CA GLU A 105 13.67 -12.72 0.47
C GLU A 105 13.09 -14.07 0.04
N ARG A 106 11.82 -14.32 0.34
CA ARG A 106 11.13 -15.58 0.01
C ARG A 106 10.80 -15.70 -1.48
N THR A 107 10.45 -14.61 -2.15
CA THR A 107 9.85 -14.67 -3.49
C THR A 107 10.77 -14.19 -4.61
N PHE A 108 11.70 -13.28 -4.32
CA PHE A 108 12.48 -12.59 -5.35
C PHE A 108 13.99 -12.73 -5.19
N LYS A 109 14.48 -13.23 -4.05
CA LYS A 109 15.91 -13.46 -3.85
C LYS A 109 16.39 -14.53 -4.84
N PRO A 110 17.36 -14.22 -5.71
CA PRO A 110 17.92 -15.24 -6.59
C PRO A 110 18.56 -16.35 -5.76
N SER A 111 18.28 -17.61 -6.09
CA SER A 111 19.04 -18.75 -5.57
C SER A 111 20.52 -18.51 -5.88
N GLN A 112 21.40 -18.71 -4.89
CA GLN A 112 22.83 -18.61 -5.18
C GLN A 112 23.20 -19.59 -6.30
N PRO A 113 24.09 -19.22 -7.23
CA PRO A 113 24.59 -20.16 -8.21
C PRO A 113 25.25 -21.31 -7.44
N THR A 114 24.64 -22.49 -7.52
CA THR A 114 25.23 -23.72 -7.00
C THR A 114 26.55 -23.91 -7.75
N ASN A 115 27.68 -23.73 -7.06
CA ASN A 115 29.01 -24.09 -7.56
C ASN A 115 29.17 -25.62 -7.58
N GLU A 116 28.23 -26.35 -8.18
CA GLU A 116 28.48 -27.72 -8.57
C GLU A 116 29.32 -27.70 -9.85
N PRO A 117 30.48 -28.38 -9.88
CA PRO A 117 31.28 -28.44 -11.08
C PRO A 117 30.47 -29.16 -12.17
N VAL A 118 30.01 -28.39 -13.16
CA VAL A 118 29.36 -28.91 -14.35
C VAL A 118 30.35 -29.85 -15.04
N PRO A 119 30.06 -31.16 -15.18
CA PRO A 119 30.92 -32.05 -15.95
C PRO A 119 30.95 -31.57 -17.39
N SER A 120 32.15 -31.34 -17.93
CA SER A 120 32.35 -30.94 -19.33
C SER A 120 31.67 -31.93 -20.26
N GLN A 121 30.50 -31.57 -20.77
CA GLN A 121 29.91 -32.23 -21.93
C GLN A 121 30.10 -31.29 -23.12
N ASP A 122 31.00 -31.69 -24.02
CA ASP A 122 31.14 -31.13 -25.34
C ASP A 122 29.79 -31.26 -26.07
N LEU A 123 29.12 -30.12 -26.27
CA LEU A 123 27.94 -30.04 -27.13
C LEU A 123 28.22 -29.05 -28.28
N PRO A 124 27.86 -29.43 -29.52
CA PRO A 124 28.32 -28.74 -30.71
C PRO A 124 27.63 -27.37 -30.85
N VAL A 125 28.43 -26.38 -31.28
CA VAL A 125 28.00 -25.01 -31.56
C VAL A 125 26.80 -25.02 -32.52
N ARG A 126 25.62 -24.68 -32.01
CA ARG A 126 24.46 -24.37 -32.87
C ARG A 126 24.20 -22.87 -32.85
N ARG A 127 24.72 -22.25 -33.92
CA ARG A 127 24.30 -20.98 -34.50
C ARG A 127 22.78 -20.95 -34.67
N PHE A 128 22.10 -19.92 -34.17
CA PHE A 128 20.94 -19.31 -34.83
C PHE A 128 20.72 -17.88 -34.30
N ASP A 129 21.19 -16.95 -35.13
CA ASP A 129 20.54 -15.77 -35.71
C ASP A 129 19.40 -15.05 -34.96
N ILE A 130 19.58 -13.73 -34.98
CA ILE A 130 18.80 -12.64 -34.41
C ILE A 130 17.54 -12.39 -35.26
N PHE A 131 16.38 -12.30 -34.60
CA PHE A 131 15.35 -11.30 -34.88
C PHE A 131 14.70 -10.88 -33.56
#